data_AF-A0AAC9NI38-F1
#
_entry.id   AF-A0AAC9NI38-F1
#
_cell.length_a   1.000
_cell.length_b   1.000
_cell.length_c   1.000
_cell.angle_alpha   90.00
_cell.angle_beta   90.00
_cell.angle_gamma   90.00
#
_symmetry.space_group_name_H-M   'P 1'
#
loop_
_entity.id
_entity.type
_entity.pdbx_description
1 polymer ?
#
loop_
_entity_poly.entity_id
_entity_poly.type
_entity_poly.pdbx_seq_one_letter_code
_entity_poly.pdbx_strand_id
1 'polypeptide(L)'
;MAKYLNNLNNFSIPYDPIANLLEGDPHFQPPSFANTWLGSASYFSQYTYANSTVTQANGVSSKTIIPAFTLTGSAGGLQIKLLWDSSLSSNPNAVAFMAAIVKAAGILESEIKTTAVINLQVGWGEIAGQSPGSGAAYGPFLVNGSNCFITSSGTFYTVAQAQALGLINSVAGAASSDGSIGFSSSCPWAYADTTGINLNSYDIVGCALHELTHALGRLPGSTAAYTFGYQTSLAPFTVATNWSLGGSTIYGFSIDGGKSILNYFCPSIAGDPGDWLGTIGGGIAGYNFVDQANASMTPGAIVNTLTFSDLVELSILGYQIAASPVSMSTLYFSDVIDDIQIEKSLVTQILLSDNVPIAITAGQLSTDASALAKISGAYTLNVSGVATANIATDYANTHVSKMTINDTAANIVTNLATLQTDVSKITSITVSDSNSISIAAAQLSADATALAKISGAMINVTGITSGSAQTLSGSLGDVNFHFDIKMPGTPSATKFDVINGWTGNDVMSFSSSLHIVGSSAAAVKGVASINATTGLATFNSADNTLALQLAAVEKAIAFGSANTAVAAGDVAMWANGANTFVLMTGAHTGTAVGASDTLIELVGVNTAHVALSGGTVIV
;
A
#
# COMPACT_ATOMS: atom_id res chain seq x y z
N MET A 1 -7.49 -25.52 3.17
CA MET A 1 -6.05 -25.72 3.47
C MET A 1 -5.17 -26.10 2.25
N ALA A 2 -5.38 -27.23 1.55
CA ALA A 2 -4.53 -27.62 0.40
C ALA A 2 -4.49 -26.60 -0.77
N LYS A 3 -5.61 -25.90 -1.03
CA LYS A 3 -5.72 -24.78 -1.99
C LYS A 3 -4.69 -23.66 -1.70
N TYR A 4 -4.38 -23.42 -0.43
CA TYR A 4 -3.58 -22.29 0.02
C TYR A 4 -2.09 -22.64 0.23
N LEU A 5 -1.79 -23.89 0.62
CA LEU A 5 -0.41 -24.37 0.82
C LEU A 5 0.44 -24.32 -0.47
N ASN A 6 -0.17 -24.45 -1.65
CA ASN A 6 0.53 -24.32 -2.92
C ASN A 6 0.98 -22.89 -3.26
N ASN A 7 0.31 -21.86 -2.72
CA ASN A 7 0.69 -20.46 -2.93
C ASN A 7 1.90 -20.06 -2.07
N LEU A 8 2.04 -20.69 -0.89
CA LEU A 8 3.15 -20.42 0.04
C LEU A 8 4.47 -21.07 -0.38
N ASN A 9 4.42 -22.22 -1.08
CA ASN A 9 5.62 -22.99 -1.44
C ASN A 9 6.39 -22.43 -2.67
N ASN A 10 5.92 -21.36 -3.30
CA ASN A 10 6.52 -20.79 -4.51
C ASN A 10 7.25 -19.45 -4.29
N PHE A 11 7.48 -19.01 -3.05
CA PHE A 11 8.12 -17.73 -2.76
C PHE A 11 9.33 -17.87 -1.83
N SER A 12 10.52 -17.52 -2.35
CA SER A 12 11.67 -17.15 -1.53
C SER A 12 11.47 -15.72 -1.05
N ILE A 13 11.38 -15.53 0.26
CA ILE A 13 11.32 -14.20 0.88
C ILE A 13 12.69 -13.51 0.66
N PRO A 14 12.77 -12.38 -0.06
CA PRO A 14 13.91 -11.49 0.09
C PRO A 14 13.79 -10.84 1.45
N TYR A 15 14.75 -11.08 2.33
CA TYR A 15 14.89 -10.35 3.58
C TYR A 15 15.20 -8.88 3.26
N ASP A 16 14.19 -8.00 3.31
CA ASP A 16 14.35 -6.55 3.19
C ASP A 16 14.10 -5.90 4.56
N PRO A 17 15.12 -5.26 5.18
CA PRO A 17 15.03 -4.74 6.52
C PRO A 17 14.33 -3.36 6.53
N ILE A 18 13.00 -3.33 6.58
CA ILE A 18 12.27 -2.11 6.97
C ILE A 18 12.10 -2.10 8.49
N ALA A 19 13.22 -1.84 9.18
CA ALA A 19 13.24 -1.34 10.54
C ALA A 19 13.73 0.11 10.47
N ASN A 20 12.81 1.06 10.27
CA ASN A 20 13.06 2.49 10.48
C ASN A 20 11.75 3.27 10.53
N LEU A 21 10.94 2.99 11.55
CA LEU A 21 9.97 3.95 12.06
C LEU A 21 9.78 3.62 13.54
N LEU A 22 10.70 4.09 14.40
CA LEU A 22 10.60 4.26 15.87
C LEU A 22 12.02 4.27 16.49
N GLU A 23 12.84 5.28 16.18
CA GLU A 23 13.93 5.67 17.08
C GLU A 23 13.96 7.19 17.21
N GLY A 24 13.66 7.69 18.42
CA GLY A 24 13.71 9.11 18.70
C GLY A 24 12.98 9.60 19.96
N ASP A 25 13.02 8.87 21.09
CA ASP A 25 12.77 9.51 22.40
C ASP A 25 13.50 8.76 23.55
N PRO A 26 14.54 9.36 24.19
CA PRO A 26 15.38 8.69 25.19
C PRO A 26 14.88 8.85 26.64
N HIS A 27 13.57 8.90 26.87
CA HIS A 27 13.01 9.03 28.21
C HIS A 27 11.88 8.03 28.48
N PHE A 28 12.21 6.77 28.80
CA PHE A 28 11.43 6.00 29.78
C PHE A 28 12.31 4.89 30.38
N GLN A 29 12.87 5.16 31.57
CA GLN A 29 13.46 4.14 32.42
C GLN A 29 12.34 3.26 33.02
N PRO A 30 12.58 1.95 33.23
CA PRO A 30 11.54 1.02 33.68
C PRO A 30 11.19 1.26 35.16
N PRO A 31 9.90 1.29 35.55
CA PRO A 31 9.56 0.99 36.92
C PRO A 31 9.58 -0.54 37.08
N SER A 32 10.51 -1.02 37.90
CA SER A 32 10.30 -2.23 38.67
C SER A 32 9.05 -2.05 39.54
N PHE A 33 8.18 -3.06 39.64
CA PHE A 33 7.63 -3.60 40.90
C PHE A 33 6.51 -4.61 40.67
N ALA A 34 6.66 -5.73 41.39
CA ALA A 34 5.64 -6.55 42.05
C ALA A 34 4.59 -7.28 41.18
N ASN A 35 4.95 -8.50 40.79
CA ASN A 35 4.02 -9.61 40.61
C ASN A 35 3.07 -9.72 41.81
N THR A 36 1.80 -9.39 41.59
CA THR A 36 0.69 -10.00 42.33
C THR A 36 -0.44 -10.29 41.37
N TRP A 37 -0.39 -11.46 40.72
CA TRP A 37 -1.60 -12.21 40.45
C TRP A 37 -1.34 -13.69 40.71
N LEU A 38 -1.91 -14.12 41.83
CA LEU A 38 -2.06 -15.50 42.28
C LEU A 38 -3.38 -16.03 41.72
N GLY A 39 -3.34 -17.24 41.15
CA GLY A 39 -4.50 -18.03 40.73
C GLY A 39 -4.73 -17.91 39.22
N SER A 40 -4.63 -18.95 38.39
CA SER A 40 -5.06 -20.33 38.63
C SER A 40 -4.23 -21.32 37.80
N ALA A 41 -3.21 -21.92 38.43
CA ALA A 41 -2.51 -23.11 37.93
C ALA A 41 -3.18 -24.41 38.45
N SER A 42 -4.51 -24.43 38.57
CA SER A 42 -5.22 -25.47 39.33
C SER A 42 -6.48 -25.98 38.64
N TYR A 43 -6.45 -26.27 37.34
CA TYR A 43 -7.61 -26.89 36.66
C TYR A 43 -7.25 -27.91 35.56
N PHE A 44 -6.08 -28.55 35.63
CA PHE A 44 -5.75 -29.66 34.73
C PHE A 44 -5.28 -30.87 35.52
N SER A 45 -6.24 -31.62 36.04
CA SER A 45 -6.03 -33.04 36.35
C SER A 45 -7.23 -33.84 35.86
N GLN A 46 -6.94 -35.02 35.30
CA GLN A 46 -7.83 -36.04 34.69
C GLN A 46 -8.13 -35.74 33.20
N TYR A 47 -7.74 -36.57 32.23
CA TYR A 47 -7.90 -38.02 32.15
C TYR A 47 -6.76 -38.72 31.39
N THR A 48 -6.47 -39.95 31.84
CA THR A 48 -5.64 -40.95 31.18
C THR A 48 -6.46 -41.70 30.11
N TYR A 49 -5.86 -41.99 28.96
CA TYR A 49 -6.47 -42.77 27.87
C TYR A 49 -6.93 -44.16 28.33
N ALA A 50 -8.17 -44.52 28.01
CA ALA A 50 -8.60 -45.91 27.92
C ALA A 50 -9.67 -46.08 26.84
N ASN A 51 -9.36 -46.98 25.91
CA ASN A 51 -10.24 -47.55 24.90
C ASN A 51 -11.40 -48.31 25.58
N SER A 52 -12.62 -47.78 25.69
CA SER A 52 -13.90 -48.54 25.84
C SER A 52 -15.14 -47.67 26.12
N THR A 53 -16.23 -48.02 25.42
CA THR A 53 -17.68 -47.85 25.73
C THR A 53 -18.13 -46.77 26.74
N VAL A 54 -18.88 -45.79 26.23
CA VAL A 54 -19.61 -44.74 26.95
C VAL A 54 -20.66 -45.33 27.89
N THR A 55 -20.62 -44.96 29.18
CA THR A 55 -21.74 -45.14 30.11
C THR A 55 -22.17 -43.76 30.64
N GLN A 56 -23.45 -43.41 30.41
CA GLN A 56 -24.06 -42.13 30.79
C GLN A 56 -24.42 -42.09 32.28
N ALA A 57 -24.22 -40.94 32.94
CA ALA A 57 -24.80 -40.65 34.24
C ALA A 57 -26.19 -40.04 34.06
N ASN A 58 -27.20 -40.70 34.63
CA ASN A 58 -28.61 -40.38 34.50
C ASN A 58 -29.12 -39.76 35.81
N GLY A 59 -29.73 -38.57 35.74
CA GLY A 59 -30.69 -38.10 36.74
C GLY A 59 -30.50 -36.68 37.25
N VAL A 60 -31.42 -35.77 36.89
CA VAL A 60 -31.99 -34.73 37.78
C VAL A 60 -33.43 -34.41 37.35
N SER A 61 -34.29 -34.17 38.35
CA SER A 61 -35.74 -33.96 38.31
C SER A 61 -36.21 -32.62 37.70
N SER A 62 -37.47 -32.62 37.27
CA SER A 62 -38.20 -31.57 36.54
C SER A 62 -38.28 -30.17 37.17
N LYS A 63 -37.99 -29.13 36.37
CA LYS A 63 -38.48 -27.74 36.48
C LYS A 63 -38.81 -27.21 35.07
N THR A 64 -39.84 -26.35 34.98
CA THR A 64 -40.60 -25.87 33.80
C THR A 64 -39.79 -25.57 32.52
N ILE A 65 -40.41 -25.91 31.38
CA ILE A 65 -39.86 -26.07 30.02
C ILE A 65 -39.23 -24.78 29.44
N ILE A 66 -37.90 -24.74 29.40
CA ILE A 66 -37.16 -24.25 28.24
C ILE A 66 -37.06 -25.47 27.29
N PRO A 67 -37.22 -25.36 25.95
CA PRO A 67 -36.99 -26.53 25.10
C PRO A 67 -35.61 -27.11 25.42
N ALA A 68 -35.48 -28.44 25.53
CA ALA A 68 -34.21 -29.08 25.88
C ALA A 68 -33.06 -28.71 24.91
N PHE A 69 -33.44 -28.27 23.70
CA PHE A 69 -32.54 -27.69 22.69
C PHE A 69 -33.35 -26.92 21.64
N THR A 70 -32.67 -26.08 20.86
CA THR A 70 -33.17 -25.53 19.59
C THR A 70 -32.23 -25.98 18.48
N LEU A 71 -32.76 -26.64 17.45
CA LEU A 71 -32.01 -26.95 16.23
C LEU A 71 -32.27 -25.84 15.20
N THR A 72 -31.22 -25.19 14.74
CA THR A 72 -31.26 -24.20 13.66
C THR A 72 -30.68 -24.81 12.38
N GLY A 73 -30.82 -24.10 11.26
CA GLY A 73 -30.29 -24.53 9.97
C GLY A 73 -31.16 -25.51 9.20
N SER A 74 -30.94 -25.57 7.89
CA SER A 74 -31.65 -26.49 7.00
C SER A 74 -30.95 -27.85 6.94
N ALA A 75 -31.74 -28.93 6.87
CA ALA A 75 -31.19 -30.27 6.68
C ALA A 75 -30.34 -30.33 5.40
N GLY A 76 -29.14 -30.92 5.49
CA GLY A 76 -28.17 -30.98 4.40
C GLY A 76 -27.21 -29.78 4.31
N GLY A 77 -27.42 -28.72 5.09
CA GLY A 77 -26.46 -27.63 5.30
C GLY A 77 -25.83 -27.68 6.69
N LEU A 78 -25.26 -26.55 7.13
CA LEU A 78 -24.85 -26.38 8.51
C LEU A 78 -26.10 -26.34 9.40
N GLN A 79 -26.10 -27.11 10.47
CA GLN A 79 -27.12 -27.07 11.50
C GLN A 79 -26.45 -26.90 12.86
N ILE A 80 -26.92 -25.94 13.65
CA ILE A 80 -26.43 -25.73 15.02
C ILE A 80 -27.53 -26.18 15.99
N LYS A 81 -27.21 -27.17 16.81
CA LYS A 81 -28.08 -27.65 17.89
C LYS A 81 -27.67 -26.95 19.18
N LEU A 82 -28.41 -25.90 19.52
CA LEU A 82 -28.25 -25.12 20.74
C LEU A 82 -28.87 -25.87 21.92
N LEU A 83 -28.04 -26.45 22.78
CA LEU A 83 -28.42 -27.15 24.01
C LEU A 83 -28.50 -26.12 25.14
N TRP A 84 -29.70 -25.74 25.55
CA TRP A 84 -29.90 -24.69 26.55
C TRP A 84 -29.60 -25.20 27.96
N ASP A 85 -28.64 -24.58 28.66
CA ASP A 85 -28.35 -24.95 30.03
C ASP A 85 -29.49 -24.54 30.99
N SER A 86 -29.61 -25.29 32.09
CA SER A 86 -30.49 -24.98 33.21
C SER A 86 -30.30 -23.58 33.81
N SER A 87 -29.11 -22.99 33.67
CA SER A 87 -28.75 -21.64 34.14
C SER A 87 -29.63 -20.55 33.52
N LEU A 88 -30.18 -20.77 32.32
CA LEU A 88 -31.15 -19.87 31.70
C LEU A 88 -32.43 -19.68 32.51
N SER A 89 -32.76 -20.60 33.42
CA SER A 89 -33.91 -20.45 34.33
C SER A 89 -33.79 -19.23 35.26
N SER A 90 -32.57 -18.69 35.43
CA SER A 90 -32.29 -17.47 36.19
C SER A 90 -32.31 -16.19 35.35
N ASN A 91 -32.40 -16.30 34.02
CA ASN A 91 -32.37 -15.15 33.11
C ASN A 91 -33.77 -14.52 32.94
N PRO A 92 -34.01 -13.28 33.39
CA PRO A 92 -35.29 -12.61 33.20
C PRO A 92 -35.63 -12.35 31.72
N ASN A 93 -34.61 -12.31 30.84
CA ASN A 93 -34.74 -12.07 29.40
C ASN A 93 -34.53 -13.35 28.57
N ALA A 94 -34.70 -14.54 29.15
CA ALA A 94 -34.37 -15.83 28.51
C ALA A 94 -34.92 -15.98 27.09
N VAL A 95 -36.16 -15.57 26.83
CA VAL A 95 -36.79 -15.68 25.50
C VAL A 95 -36.08 -14.80 24.47
N ALA A 96 -35.80 -13.54 24.82
CA ALA A 96 -35.10 -12.60 23.94
C ALA A 96 -33.64 -13.00 23.72
N PHE A 97 -33.00 -13.52 24.76
CA PHE A 97 -31.66 -14.09 24.69
C PHE A 97 -31.61 -15.27 23.72
N MET A 98 -32.46 -16.28 23.91
CA MET A 98 -32.52 -17.45 23.02
C MET A 98 -32.78 -17.05 21.57
N ALA A 99 -33.69 -16.09 21.34
CA ALA A 99 -33.97 -15.58 20.00
C ALA A 99 -32.75 -14.91 19.36
N ALA A 100 -31.94 -14.17 20.14
CA ALA A 100 -30.73 -13.54 19.64
C ALA A 100 -29.62 -14.56 19.30
N ILE A 101 -29.42 -15.59 20.13
CA ILE A 101 -28.45 -16.66 19.82
C ILE A 101 -28.89 -17.43 18.56
N VAL A 102 -30.19 -17.73 18.44
CA VAL A 102 -30.77 -18.34 17.23
C VAL A 102 -30.55 -17.46 16.00
N LYS A 103 -30.67 -16.13 16.14
CA LYS A 103 -30.38 -15.19 15.05
C LYS A 103 -28.91 -15.24 14.63
N ALA A 104 -27.98 -15.26 15.59
CA ALA A 104 -26.55 -15.39 15.32
C ALA A 104 -26.20 -16.72 14.63
N ALA A 105 -26.79 -17.83 15.08
CA ALA A 105 -26.65 -19.12 14.41
C ALA A 105 -27.17 -19.06 12.96
N GLY A 106 -28.32 -18.41 12.74
CA GLY A 106 -28.88 -18.20 11.41
C GLY A 106 -27.98 -17.39 10.46
N ILE A 107 -27.20 -16.43 10.97
CA ILE A 107 -26.20 -15.69 10.18
C ILE A 107 -25.12 -16.66 9.68
N LEU A 108 -24.54 -17.48 10.56
CA LEU A 108 -23.54 -18.48 10.18
C LEU A 108 -24.09 -19.52 9.20
N GLU A 109 -25.31 -20.00 9.41
CA GLU A 109 -25.95 -20.97 8.52
C GLU A 109 -26.28 -20.41 7.14
N SER A 110 -26.45 -19.08 7.04
CA SER A 110 -26.62 -18.41 5.76
C SER A 110 -25.32 -18.34 4.96
N GLU A 111 -24.19 -18.16 5.66
CA GLU A 111 -22.85 -18.00 5.08
C GLU A 111 -22.08 -19.32 4.94
N ILE A 112 -22.34 -20.34 5.75
CA ILE A 112 -21.63 -21.63 5.72
C ILE A 112 -22.49 -22.70 5.04
N LYS A 113 -21.95 -23.32 3.98
CA LYS A 113 -22.57 -24.40 3.22
C LYS A 113 -22.08 -25.79 3.59
N THR A 114 -21.09 -25.91 4.48
CA THR A 114 -20.65 -27.19 5.00
C THR A 114 -21.82 -27.97 5.59
N THR A 115 -21.99 -29.23 5.19
CA THR A 115 -22.95 -30.13 5.82
C THR A 115 -22.38 -30.65 7.14
N ALA A 116 -22.86 -30.13 8.27
CA ALA A 116 -22.47 -30.57 9.61
C ALA A 116 -23.57 -30.29 10.63
N VAL A 117 -23.65 -31.08 11.70
CA VAL A 117 -24.53 -30.83 12.85
C VAL A 117 -23.67 -30.59 14.08
N ILE A 118 -23.56 -29.33 14.50
CA ILE A 118 -22.73 -28.91 15.64
C ILE A 118 -23.60 -28.78 16.89
N ASN A 119 -23.28 -29.50 17.96
CA ASN A 119 -24.01 -29.51 19.22
C ASN A 119 -23.32 -28.57 20.23
N LEU A 120 -23.94 -27.45 20.59
CA LEU A 120 -23.31 -26.45 21.47
C LEU A 120 -24.16 -26.24 22.73
N GLN A 121 -23.56 -26.41 23.91
CA GLN A 121 -24.14 -25.95 25.16
C GLN A 121 -24.12 -24.43 25.23
N VAL A 122 -25.22 -23.83 25.69
CA VAL A 122 -25.36 -22.39 25.83
C VAL A 122 -25.72 -22.05 27.27
N GLY A 123 -24.79 -21.39 27.98
CA GLY A 123 -24.92 -21.02 29.39
C GLY A 123 -25.23 -19.53 29.61
N TRP A 124 -25.87 -19.21 30.74
CA TRP A 124 -26.13 -17.85 31.21
C TRP A 124 -25.53 -17.61 32.59
N GLY A 125 -24.59 -16.67 32.68
CA GLY A 125 -23.78 -16.44 33.87
C GLY A 125 -22.80 -17.58 34.17
N GLU A 126 -22.59 -18.48 33.22
CA GLU A 126 -21.75 -19.68 33.32
C GLU A 126 -21.40 -20.25 31.94
N ILE A 127 -20.36 -21.09 31.90
CA ILE A 127 -19.95 -21.85 30.72
C ILE A 127 -19.61 -23.27 31.19
N ALA A 128 -20.36 -24.27 30.71
CA ALA A 128 -20.18 -25.67 31.08
C ALA A 128 -20.12 -25.92 32.61
N GLY A 129 -20.98 -25.27 33.39
CA GLY A 129 -21.03 -25.40 34.86
C GLY A 129 -20.03 -24.53 35.62
N GLN A 130 -19.19 -23.75 34.93
CA GLN A 130 -18.18 -22.87 35.54
C GLN A 130 -18.59 -21.41 35.49
N SER A 131 -18.40 -20.67 36.59
CA SER A 131 -18.56 -19.22 36.58
C SER A 131 -17.54 -18.59 35.63
N PRO A 132 -17.91 -17.62 34.78
CA PRO A 132 -16.95 -16.77 34.11
C PRO A 132 -16.19 -16.02 35.23
N GLY A 133 -14.86 -16.08 35.25
CA GLY A 133 -14.06 -15.52 36.35
C GLY A 133 -14.27 -14.02 36.57
N SER A 134 -13.99 -13.52 37.78
CA SER A 134 -14.05 -12.09 38.11
C SER A 134 -12.96 -11.32 37.35
N GLY A 135 -13.34 -10.64 36.28
CA GLY A 135 -12.43 -9.90 35.38
C GLY A 135 -12.83 -10.00 33.90
N ALA A 136 -13.68 -10.97 33.55
CA ALA A 136 -14.23 -11.10 32.20
C ALA A 136 -15.40 -10.13 32.00
N ALA A 137 -15.10 -8.85 31.76
CA ALA A 137 -16.11 -7.94 31.24
C ALA A 137 -16.50 -8.30 29.78
N TYR A 138 -15.60 -8.94 29.01
CA TYR A 138 -15.79 -9.31 27.60
C TYR A 138 -14.95 -10.54 27.23
N GLY A 139 -15.35 -11.73 27.64
CA GLY A 139 -14.49 -12.90 27.48
C GLY A 139 -15.28 -14.19 27.58
N PRO A 140 -15.78 -14.72 26.47
CA PRO A 140 -16.18 -16.12 26.44
C PRO A 140 -15.02 -17.07 26.70
N PHE A 141 -15.09 -17.72 27.84
CA PHE A 141 -14.23 -18.86 28.12
C PHE A 141 -14.73 -20.06 27.31
N LEU A 142 -14.23 -20.27 26.09
CA LEU A 142 -14.35 -21.57 25.43
C LEU A 142 -13.59 -22.62 26.26
N VAL A 143 -14.31 -23.46 27.00
CA VAL A 143 -13.74 -24.75 27.45
C VAL A 143 -13.83 -25.73 26.28
N ASN A 144 -12.99 -25.56 25.26
CA ASN A 144 -12.72 -26.63 24.30
C ASN A 144 -11.67 -27.63 24.84
N GLY A 145 -11.39 -27.56 26.14
CA GLY A 145 -10.37 -28.39 26.81
C GLY A 145 -10.76 -29.86 27.00
N SER A 146 -11.98 -30.28 26.64
CA SER A 146 -12.42 -31.67 26.85
C SER A 146 -12.70 -32.46 25.57
N ASN A 147 -13.06 -31.79 24.45
CA ASN A 147 -13.48 -32.48 23.22
C ASN A 147 -12.70 -31.92 22.01
N CYS A 148 -11.52 -32.48 21.76
CA CYS A 148 -10.77 -32.24 20.52
C CYS A 148 -10.56 -33.57 19.79
N PHE A 149 -10.53 -33.51 18.45
CA PHE A 149 -10.12 -34.63 17.62
C PHE A 149 -8.63 -34.52 17.32
N ILE A 150 -7.88 -35.57 17.59
CA ILE A 150 -6.42 -35.61 17.35
C ILE A 150 -6.16 -36.70 16.31
N THR A 151 -5.56 -36.30 15.20
CA THR A 151 -5.10 -37.22 14.16
C THR A 151 -3.90 -38.04 14.61
N SER A 152 -3.60 -39.13 13.91
CA SER A 152 -2.39 -39.94 14.16
C SER A 152 -1.09 -39.17 13.93
N SER A 153 -1.11 -38.08 13.16
CA SER A 153 0.02 -37.15 12.98
C SER A 153 0.15 -36.11 14.11
N GLY A 154 -0.70 -36.17 15.13
CA GLY A 154 -0.70 -35.22 16.25
C GLY A 154 -1.36 -33.88 15.92
N THR A 155 -2.04 -33.75 14.78
CA THR A 155 -2.81 -32.54 14.44
C THR A 155 -4.12 -32.54 15.21
N PHE A 156 -4.37 -31.48 15.96
CA PHE A 156 -5.59 -31.25 16.74
C PHE A 156 -6.64 -30.54 15.88
N TYR A 157 -7.92 -30.82 16.12
CA TYR A 157 -9.07 -30.13 15.54
C TYR A 157 -10.13 -29.97 16.63
N THR A 158 -10.89 -28.88 16.62
CA THR A 158 -12.16 -28.86 17.38
C THR A 158 -13.08 -29.93 16.84
N VAL A 159 -14.02 -30.42 17.65
CA VAL A 159 -15.03 -31.38 17.15
C VAL A 159 -15.82 -30.78 15.98
N ALA A 160 -16.14 -29.48 16.04
CA ALA A 160 -16.82 -28.78 14.95
C ALA A 160 -16.01 -28.80 13.63
N GLN A 161 -14.72 -28.47 13.69
CA GLN A 161 -13.82 -28.56 12.53
C GLN A 161 -13.68 -29.99 12.01
N ALA A 162 -13.50 -30.96 12.91
CA ALA A 162 -13.34 -32.36 12.52
C ALA A 162 -14.61 -32.90 11.85
N GLN A 163 -15.80 -32.50 12.31
CA GLN A 163 -17.06 -32.81 11.65
C GLN A 163 -17.15 -32.10 10.29
N ALA A 164 -16.81 -30.81 10.23
CA ALA A 164 -16.83 -30.03 8.99
C ALA A 164 -15.90 -30.60 7.91
N LEU A 165 -14.75 -31.13 8.30
CA LEU A 165 -13.78 -31.79 7.43
C LEU A 165 -14.12 -33.25 7.11
N GLY A 166 -15.21 -33.78 7.68
CA GLY A 166 -15.60 -35.19 7.53
C GLY A 166 -14.63 -36.18 8.19
N LEU A 167 -13.80 -35.73 9.13
CA LEU A 167 -12.85 -36.56 9.88
C LEU A 167 -13.57 -37.41 10.94
N ILE A 168 -14.73 -36.95 11.40
CA ILE A 168 -15.61 -37.67 12.34
C ILE A 168 -17.07 -37.54 11.88
N ASN A 169 -17.87 -38.57 12.12
CA ASN A 169 -19.29 -38.57 11.80
C ASN A 169 -20.09 -37.92 12.95
N SER A 170 -20.78 -36.82 12.69
CA SER A 170 -21.80 -36.28 13.61
C SER A 170 -23.05 -37.15 13.54
N VAL A 171 -23.49 -37.74 14.66
CA VAL A 171 -24.80 -38.42 14.72
C VAL A 171 -25.82 -37.42 15.24
N ALA A 172 -26.73 -36.96 14.36
CA ALA A 172 -27.88 -36.17 14.76
C ALA A 172 -28.67 -36.94 15.84
N GLY A 173 -28.67 -36.43 17.08
CA GLY A 173 -29.33 -37.09 18.22
C GLY A 173 -28.39 -37.70 19.26
N ALA A 174 -27.07 -37.64 19.10
CA ALA A 174 -26.15 -37.90 20.22
C ALA A 174 -26.33 -36.80 21.29
N ALA A 175 -26.37 -37.20 22.57
CA ALA A 175 -26.51 -36.27 23.70
C ALA A 175 -25.17 -35.58 24.09
N SER A 176 -24.10 -35.78 23.31
CA SER A 176 -22.77 -35.22 23.56
C SER A 176 -22.64 -33.82 22.96
N SER A 177 -22.05 -32.91 23.73
CA SER A 177 -21.74 -31.53 23.32
C SER A 177 -20.44 -31.48 22.52
N ASP A 178 -20.43 -30.81 21.38
CA ASP A 178 -19.24 -30.57 20.55
C ASP A 178 -18.44 -29.33 21.05
N GLY A 179 -19.09 -28.49 21.86
CA GLY A 179 -18.49 -27.34 22.53
C GLY A 179 -19.48 -26.67 23.49
N SER A 180 -19.05 -25.61 24.18
CA SER A 180 -19.92 -24.79 25.04
C SER A 180 -19.60 -23.32 24.85
N ILE A 181 -20.63 -22.49 24.77
CA ILE A 181 -20.55 -21.03 24.78
C ILE A 181 -21.33 -20.52 25.99
N GLY A 182 -21.00 -19.33 26.49
CA GLY A 182 -21.85 -18.72 27.50
C GLY A 182 -21.57 -17.25 27.70
N PHE A 183 -22.53 -16.61 28.36
CA PHE A 183 -22.67 -15.16 28.34
C PHE A 183 -22.75 -14.65 29.76
N SER A 184 -22.06 -13.55 30.03
CA SER A 184 -22.11 -12.91 31.35
C SER A 184 -23.53 -12.45 31.69
N SER A 185 -24.00 -12.80 32.89
CA SER A 185 -25.28 -12.34 33.43
C SER A 185 -25.25 -10.91 33.96
N SER A 186 -24.05 -10.30 34.05
CA SER A 186 -23.85 -8.93 34.52
C SER A 186 -23.72 -7.89 33.41
N CYS A 187 -23.58 -8.31 32.15
CA CYS A 187 -23.43 -7.40 31.01
C CYS A 187 -24.77 -6.78 30.59
N PRO A 188 -24.80 -5.48 30.24
CA PRO A 188 -26.00 -4.80 29.77
C PRO A 188 -26.29 -5.16 28.31
N TRP A 189 -26.93 -6.30 28.07
CA TRP A 189 -27.25 -6.78 26.73
C TRP A 189 -28.42 -6.03 26.08
N ALA A 190 -28.28 -5.72 24.79
CA ALA A 190 -29.35 -5.27 23.92
C ALA A 190 -29.78 -6.40 22.99
N TYR A 191 -31.07 -6.74 23.03
CA TYR A 191 -31.64 -7.89 22.31
C TYR A 191 -32.35 -7.52 20.99
N ALA A 192 -32.45 -6.23 20.66
CA ALA A 192 -33.10 -5.73 19.45
C ALA A 192 -32.16 -4.80 18.68
N ASP A 193 -32.03 -5.02 17.38
CA ASP A 193 -31.08 -4.32 16.49
C ASP A 193 -31.75 -3.43 15.44
N THR A 194 -33.09 -3.44 15.34
CA THR A 194 -33.82 -2.75 14.26
C THR A 194 -33.83 -1.22 14.33
N THR A 195 -33.40 -0.62 15.44
CA THR A 195 -33.37 0.85 15.63
C THR A 195 -32.03 1.37 16.18
N GLY A 196 -30.97 0.54 16.19
CA GLY A 196 -29.72 0.85 16.87
C GLY A 196 -29.60 0.25 18.27
N ILE A 197 -28.36 0.14 18.77
CA ILE A 197 -28.04 -0.34 20.12
C ILE A 197 -27.79 0.88 21.02
N ASN A 198 -28.31 0.85 22.24
CA ASN A 198 -28.08 1.93 23.21
C ASN A 198 -26.59 2.06 23.56
N LEU A 199 -26.11 3.29 23.75
CA LEU A 199 -24.70 3.62 24.06
C LEU A 199 -24.09 2.86 25.24
N ASN A 200 -24.89 2.39 26.20
CA ASN A 200 -24.41 1.64 27.37
C ASN A 200 -24.76 0.15 27.30
N SER A 201 -25.09 -0.36 26.12
CA SER A 201 -25.49 -1.74 25.92
C SER A 201 -24.69 -2.40 24.81
N TYR A 202 -24.57 -3.72 24.87
CA TYR A 202 -23.84 -4.54 23.92
C TYR A 202 -24.80 -5.32 23.01
N ASP A 203 -24.47 -5.41 21.74
CA ASP A 203 -25.19 -6.22 20.77
C ASP A 203 -25.01 -7.72 21.08
N ILE A 204 -26.01 -8.34 21.71
CA ILE A 204 -25.94 -9.77 22.05
C ILE A 204 -25.92 -10.66 20.80
N VAL A 205 -26.44 -10.20 19.65
CA VAL A 205 -26.40 -10.99 18.40
C VAL A 205 -24.96 -11.06 17.88
N GLY A 206 -24.25 -9.93 17.82
CA GLY A 206 -22.85 -9.92 17.42
C GLY A 206 -21.94 -10.62 18.44
N CYS A 207 -22.20 -10.50 19.74
CA CYS A 207 -21.49 -11.29 20.75
C CYS A 207 -21.72 -12.78 20.54
N ALA A 208 -22.97 -13.19 20.29
CA ALA A 208 -23.26 -14.59 20.04
C ALA A 208 -22.60 -15.09 18.75
N LEU A 209 -22.52 -14.25 17.71
CA LEU A 209 -21.79 -14.56 16.48
C LEU A 209 -20.30 -14.78 16.76
N HIS A 210 -19.70 -13.92 17.59
CA HIS A 210 -18.32 -14.04 18.07
C HIS A 210 -18.10 -15.39 18.75
N GLU A 211 -19.03 -15.83 19.59
CA GLU A 211 -18.92 -17.10 20.29
C GLU A 211 -19.11 -18.32 19.44
N LEU A 212 -20.02 -18.24 18.49
CA LEU A 212 -20.26 -19.33 17.59
C LEU A 212 -19.05 -19.50 16.67
N THR A 213 -18.43 -18.43 16.17
CA THR A 213 -17.19 -18.55 15.38
C THR A 213 -16.03 -19.12 16.19
N HIS A 214 -15.95 -18.76 17.47
CA HIS A 214 -15.05 -19.40 18.42
C HIS A 214 -15.29 -20.91 18.51
N ALA A 215 -16.54 -21.32 18.76
CA ALA A 215 -16.91 -22.73 18.84
C ALA A 215 -16.66 -23.51 17.54
N LEU A 216 -16.70 -22.82 16.39
CA LEU A 216 -16.35 -23.36 15.08
C LEU A 216 -14.83 -23.44 14.82
N GLY A 217 -13.98 -22.95 15.72
CA GLY A 217 -12.54 -23.19 15.67
C GLY A 217 -11.64 -21.97 15.64
N ARG A 218 -12.20 -20.75 15.73
CA ARG A 218 -11.42 -19.54 16.05
C ARG A 218 -11.03 -19.67 17.54
N LEU A 219 -9.82 -20.10 17.89
CA LEU A 219 -9.50 -20.47 19.30
C LEU A 219 -8.53 -19.49 19.96
N PRO A 220 -8.66 -19.23 21.27
CA PRO A 220 -7.64 -18.54 22.04
C PRO A 220 -6.30 -19.27 22.01
N GLY A 221 -5.26 -18.55 21.63
CA GLY A 221 -3.90 -19.05 21.76
C GLY A 221 -3.52 -19.21 23.24
N SER A 222 -3.44 -20.44 23.74
CA SER A 222 -2.87 -20.69 25.08
C SER A 222 -1.34 -20.67 25.05
N THR A 223 -0.72 -20.18 26.13
CA THR A 223 0.74 -20.21 26.40
C THR A 223 1.26 -21.58 26.83
N ALA A 224 0.43 -22.63 26.84
CA ALA A 224 0.84 -23.98 27.22
C ALA A 224 1.20 -24.81 25.98
N ALA A 225 2.23 -25.64 26.11
CA ALA A 225 2.90 -26.46 25.09
C ALA A 225 2.05 -27.57 24.44
N TYR A 226 0.78 -27.30 24.14
CA TYR A 226 -0.05 -28.10 23.26
C TYR A 226 -0.22 -27.32 21.96
N THR A 227 0.30 -27.89 20.87
CA THR A 227 0.13 -27.37 19.51
C THR A 227 -1.33 -27.55 19.10
N PHE A 228 -2.19 -26.65 19.58
CA PHE A 228 -3.60 -26.58 19.19
C PHE A 228 -3.68 -26.46 17.67
N GLY A 229 -4.69 -27.10 17.05
CA GLY A 229 -4.87 -27.13 15.58
C GLY A 229 -4.93 -25.78 14.90
N TYR A 230 -5.20 -24.73 15.67
CA TYR A 230 -5.09 -23.34 15.25
C TYR A 230 -3.64 -22.98 14.85
N GLN A 231 -2.65 -23.42 15.64
CA GLN A 231 -1.21 -23.22 15.41
C GLN A 231 -0.63 -23.97 14.21
N THR A 232 -1.36 -24.89 13.58
CA THR A 232 -0.88 -25.57 12.35
C THR A 232 -1.72 -25.26 11.12
N SER A 233 -3.01 -24.93 11.29
CA SER A 233 -3.90 -24.57 10.19
C SER A 233 -3.78 -23.11 9.75
N LEU A 234 -3.57 -22.18 10.69
CA LEU A 234 -3.36 -20.75 10.39
C LEU A 234 -1.90 -20.30 10.43
N ALA A 235 -0.98 -21.06 11.03
CA ALA A 235 0.45 -20.74 11.01
C ALA A 235 1.06 -20.48 9.62
N PRO A 236 0.65 -21.19 8.53
CA PRO A 236 1.12 -20.86 7.19
C PRO A 236 0.65 -19.48 6.69
N PHE A 237 -0.39 -18.92 7.31
CA PHE A 237 -1.14 -17.73 6.92
C PHE A 237 -0.91 -16.55 7.87
N THR A 238 0.22 -16.55 8.60
CA THR A 238 0.63 -15.47 9.50
C THR A 238 1.98 -14.90 9.09
N VAL A 239 2.08 -13.57 9.03
CA VAL A 239 3.32 -12.85 8.70
C VAL A 239 4.15 -12.65 9.98
N ALA A 240 4.65 -13.74 10.56
CA ALA A 240 5.79 -13.80 11.48
C ALA A 240 6.01 -15.26 11.92
N THR A 241 7.13 -15.85 11.53
CA THR A 241 7.39 -17.30 11.65
C THR A 241 7.78 -17.78 13.05
N ASN A 242 7.44 -17.05 14.12
CA ASN A 242 7.61 -17.50 15.50
C ASN A 242 6.37 -17.14 16.33
N TRP A 243 5.38 -18.04 16.31
CA TRP A 243 4.18 -17.97 17.15
C TRP A 243 4.54 -18.31 18.61
N SER A 244 5.30 -17.43 19.25
CA SER A 244 5.51 -17.43 20.71
C SER A 244 4.51 -16.45 21.31
N LEU A 245 3.39 -16.96 21.82
CA LEU A 245 2.30 -16.17 22.44
C LEU A 245 2.68 -15.44 23.76
N GLY A 246 3.97 -15.39 24.10
CA GLY A 246 4.48 -14.59 25.21
C GLY A 246 5.13 -13.31 24.69
N GLY A 247 4.36 -12.25 24.45
CA GLY A 247 4.91 -10.93 24.10
C GLY A 247 3.89 -9.91 23.61
N SER A 248 4.33 -8.65 23.48
CA SER A 248 3.54 -7.51 22.95
C SER A 248 3.42 -7.50 21.41
N THR A 249 3.73 -8.60 20.73
CA THR A 249 3.85 -8.66 19.27
C THR A 249 2.48 -8.79 18.60
N ILE A 250 2.20 -7.93 17.62
CA ILE A 250 1.00 -7.97 16.78
C ILE A 250 1.26 -8.90 15.57
N TYR A 251 0.31 -9.78 15.26
CA TYR A 251 0.42 -10.74 14.15
C TYR A 251 -0.59 -10.43 13.05
N GLY A 252 -0.16 -10.41 11.79
CA GLY A 252 -1.04 -10.19 10.64
C GLY A 252 -1.52 -11.50 10.01
N PHE A 253 -2.82 -11.61 9.75
CA PHE A 253 -3.46 -12.69 9.00
C PHE A 253 -3.36 -12.42 7.49
N SER A 254 -2.77 -13.35 6.74
CA SER A 254 -2.47 -13.20 5.31
C SER A 254 -2.57 -14.55 4.59
N ILE A 255 -3.15 -14.56 3.39
CA ILE A 255 -3.29 -15.80 2.58
C ILE A 255 -2.39 -15.82 1.35
N ASP A 256 -1.55 -14.81 1.17
CA ASP A 256 -0.77 -14.57 -0.04
C ASP A 256 0.76 -14.57 0.20
N GLY A 257 1.19 -15.05 1.37
CA GLY A 257 2.59 -15.06 1.78
C GLY A 257 3.05 -13.74 2.38
N GLY A 258 2.12 -12.87 2.78
CA GLY A 258 2.37 -11.63 3.50
C GLY A 258 2.54 -10.40 2.63
N LYS A 259 2.07 -10.42 1.38
CA LYS A 259 2.08 -9.20 0.55
C LYS A 259 0.91 -8.30 0.93
N SER A 260 -0.22 -8.88 1.29
CA SER A 260 -1.35 -8.21 1.93
C SER A 260 -1.69 -8.82 3.29
N ILE A 261 -2.27 -7.99 4.16
CA ILE A 261 -2.78 -8.38 5.47
C ILE A 261 -4.29 -8.17 5.49
N LEU A 262 -5.04 -9.25 5.67
CA LEU A 262 -6.50 -9.25 5.77
C LEU A 262 -6.98 -8.62 7.08
N ASN A 263 -6.32 -8.95 8.18
CA ASN A 263 -6.61 -8.44 9.51
C ASN A 263 -5.44 -8.69 10.47
N TYR A 264 -5.48 -8.11 11.66
CA TYR A 264 -4.47 -8.30 12.71
C TYR A 264 -5.08 -9.00 13.91
N PHE A 265 -4.37 -9.99 14.45
CA PHE A 265 -4.74 -10.64 15.70
C PHE A 265 -4.34 -9.78 16.90
N CYS A 266 -5.14 -9.86 17.96
CA CYS A 266 -4.87 -9.21 19.23
C CYS A 266 -3.62 -9.82 19.90
N PRO A 267 -2.69 -9.02 20.44
CA PRO A 267 -1.57 -9.55 21.20
C PRO A 267 -2.07 -10.09 22.55
N SER A 268 -1.42 -11.13 23.08
CA SER A 268 -1.83 -11.82 24.32
C SER A 268 -1.82 -10.93 25.58
N ILE A 269 -1.14 -9.79 25.52
CA ILE A 269 -1.14 -8.78 26.59
C ILE A 269 -2.38 -7.87 26.57
N ALA A 270 -3.11 -7.82 25.45
CA ALA A 270 -4.23 -6.91 25.24
C ALA A 270 -5.59 -7.64 25.17
N GLY A 271 -5.61 -8.96 24.98
CA GLY A 271 -6.84 -9.75 24.91
C GLY A 271 -6.61 -11.18 24.44
N ASP A 272 -7.68 -11.80 23.95
CA ASP A 272 -7.65 -13.15 23.37
C ASP A 272 -6.87 -13.14 22.02
N PRO A 273 -5.80 -13.93 21.86
CA PRO A 273 -5.03 -14.00 20.61
C PRO A 273 -5.75 -14.59 19.40
N GLY A 274 -6.93 -15.19 19.59
CA GLY A 274 -7.83 -15.64 18.54
C GLY A 274 -8.77 -14.55 18.02
N ASP A 275 -8.74 -13.37 18.62
CA ASP A 275 -9.55 -12.21 18.24
C ASP A 275 -8.81 -11.28 17.30
N TRP A 276 -9.57 -10.56 16.47
CA TRP A 276 -9.05 -9.41 15.76
C TRP A 276 -8.69 -8.31 16.76
N LEU A 277 -7.57 -7.62 16.52
CA LEU A 277 -7.11 -6.53 17.38
C LEU A 277 -8.16 -5.43 17.54
N GLY A 278 -8.99 -5.20 16.51
CA GLY A 278 -10.03 -4.18 16.51
C GLY A 278 -9.50 -2.77 16.79
N THR A 279 -10.25 -2.00 17.58
CA THR A 279 -9.96 -0.58 17.89
C THR A 279 -9.07 -0.39 19.14
N ILE A 280 -8.72 -1.44 19.89
CA ILE A 280 -7.96 -1.27 21.15
C ILE A 280 -6.47 -1.05 20.85
N GLY A 281 -5.97 0.15 21.17
CA GLY A 281 -4.52 0.35 21.41
C GLY A 281 -3.60 0.43 20.20
N GLY A 282 -4.08 0.95 19.06
CA GLY A 282 -3.24 1.18 17.89
C GLY A 282 -3.54 0.26 16.71
N GLY A 283 -4.82 0.02 16.42
CA GLY A 283 -5.22 -0.38 15.08
C GLY A 283 -4.57 0.56 14.06
N ILE A 284 -4.12 0.01 12.93
CA ILE A 284 -3.52 0.82 11.88
C ILE A 284 -4.46 2.00 11.59
N ALA A 285 -3.91 3.21 11.62
CA ALA A 285 -4.70 4.44 11.50
C ALA A 285 -5.52 4.40 10.20
N GLY A 286 -6.83 4.18 10.30
CA GLY A 286 -7.74 4.13 9.14
C GLY A 286 -8.76 2.97 9.13
N TYR A 287 -8.50 1.87 9.85
CA TYR A 287 -9.39 0.69 9.86
C TYR A 287 -10.28 0.69 11.11
N ASN A 288 -11.29 1.55 11.14
CA ASN A 288 -12.24 1.63 12.26
C ASN A 288 -13.46 0.74 12.01
N PHE A 289 -13.23 -0.57 11.86
CA PHE A 289 -14.33 -1.53 11.67
C PHE A 289 -14.77 -2.07 13.02
N VAL A 290 -16.04 -1.83 13.33
CA VAL A 290 -16.70 -2.58 14.40
C VAL A 290 -17.04 -3.94 13.81
N ASP A 291 -16.35 -4.97 14.29
CA ASP A 291 -16.44 -6.34 13.81
C ASP A 291 -16.80 -7.26 14.99
N GLN A 292 -17.53 -8.33 14.70
CA GLN A 292 -17.97 -9.30 15.71
C GLN A 292 -16.78 -10.03 16.37
N ALA A 293 -15.74 -10.38 15.62
CA ALA A 293 -14.55 -11.10 16.09
C ALA A 293 -13.47 -10.18 16.71
N ASN A 294 -13.75 -8.89 16.90
CA ASN A 294 -12.83 -7.98 17.59
C ASN A 294 -12.63 -8.38 19.07
N ALA A 295 -11.43 -8.15 19.59
CA ALA A 295 -11.01 -8.39 20.98
C ALA A 295 -11.74 -7.50 22.00
N SER A 296 -12.48 -6.52 21.52
CA SER A 296 -13.49 -5.83 22.31
C SER A 296 -14.71 -5.51 21.50
N MET A 297 -15.85 -5.62 22.15
CA MET A 297 -17.11 -5.09 21.65
C MET A 297 -17.24 -3.62 21.99
N THR A 298 -17.72 -2.82 21.04
CA THR A 298 -18.01 -1.40 21.27
C THR A 298 -19.45 -1.22 21.74
N PRO A 299 -19.70 -0.64 22.94
CA PRO A 299 -21.05 -0.30 23.39
C PRO A 299 -21.78 0.59 22.37
N GLY A 300 -23.05 0.31 22.13
CA GLY A 300 -23.87 1.09 21.19
C GLY A 300 -23.63 0.81 19.70
N ALA A 301 -22.71 -0.10 19.35
CA ALA A 301 -22.49 -0.50 17.97
C ALA A 301 -23.30 -1.76 17.60
N ILE A 302 -23.69 -1.87 16.33
CA ILE A 302 -24.26 -3.09 15.74
C ILE A 302 -23.11 -3.88 15.09
N VAL A 303 -23.03 -5.17 15.37
CA VAL A 303 -21.93 -6.07 14.92
C VAL A 303 -22.47 -7.43 14.45
N ASN A 304 -23.63 -7.44 13.80
CA ASN A 304 -24.33 -8.66 13.40
C ASN A 304 -23.98 -9.13 11.97
N THR A 305 -22.74 -8.91 11.52
CA THR A 305 -22.26 -9.27 10.17
C THR A 305 -20.88 -9.90 10.23
N LEU A 306 -20.56 -10.76 9.26
CA LEU A 306 -19.21 -11.28 9.04
C LEU A 306 -18.49 -10.43 7.99
N THR A 307 -17.25 -10.04 8.26
CA THR A 307 -16.41 -9.35 7.27
C THR A 307 -15.77 -10.31 6.29
N PHE A 308 -15.12 -9.78 5.24
CA PHE A 308 -14.39 -10.61 4.28
C PHE A 308 -13.29 -11.43 4.98
N SER A 309 -12.58 -10.86 5.95
CA SER A 309 -11.59 -11.57 6.78
C SER A 309 -12.20 -12.75 7.52
N ASP A 310 -13.37 -12.58 8.14
CA ASP A 310 -14.06 -13.66 8.84
C ASP A 310 -14.43 -14.82 7.90
N LEU A 311 -14.96 -14.50 6.71
CA LEU A 311 -15.32 -15.50 5.70
C LEU A 311 -14.09 -16.26 5.20
N VAL A 312 -12.98 -15.56 4.97
CA VAL A 312 -11.71 -16.17 4.57
C VAL A 312 -11.16 -17.04 5.70
N GLU A 313 -11.19 -16.58 6.95
CA GLU A 313 -10.75 -17.36 8.11
C GLU A 313 -11.55 -18.67 8.24
N LEU A 314 -12.89 -18.59 8.21
CA LEU A 314 -13.75 -19.78 8.24
C LEU A 314 -13.47 -20.73 7.06
N SER A 315 -13.21 -20.20 5.86
CA SER A 315 -12.80 -21.00 4.70
C SER A 315 -11.49 -21.77 4.96
N ILE A 316 -10.50 -21.12 5.59
CA ILE A 316 -9.22 -21.76 5.92
C ILE A 316 -9.39 -22.82 7.01
N LEU A 317 -10.23 -22.56 8.01
CA LEU A 317 -10.59 -23.51 9.07
C LEU A 317 -11.31 -24.77 8.53
N GLY A 318 -11.69 -24.77 7.25
CA GLY A 318 -12.19 -25.94 6.54
C GLY A 318 -13.68 -25.89 6.19
N TYR A 319 -14.35 -24.76 6.47
CA TYR A 319 -15.74 -24.59 6.13
C TYR A 319 -15.91 -24.21 4.66
N GLN A 320 -16.94 -24.74 4.00
CA GLN A 320 -17.37 -24.29 2.69
C GLN A 320 -18.21 -23.04 2.89
N ILE A 321 -17.75 -21.92 2.35
CA ILE A 321 -18.41 -20.62 2.51
C ILE A 321 -19.23 -20.29 1.27
N ALA A 322 -20.43 -19.76 1.50
CA ALA A 322 -21.32 -19.25 0.49
C ALA A 322 -20.72 -17.99 -0.13
N ALA A 323 -20.92 -17.82 -1.43
CA ALA A 323 -20.56 -16.56 -2.05
C ALA A 323 -21.55 -15.47 -1.60
N SER A 324 -21.06 -14.35 -1.05
CA SER A 324 -21.88 -13.29 -0.44
C SER A 324 -21.38 -11.90 -0.87
N PRO A 325 -22.24 -10.86 -0.90
CA PRO A 325 -21.78 -9.49 -1.07
C PRO A 325 -20.99 -9.05 0.16
N VAL A 326 -19.88 -8.35 -0.05
CA VAL A 326 -19.04 -7.79 1.03
C VAL A 326 -19.06 -6.27 0.98
N SER A 327 -19.10 -5.63 2.15
CA SER A 327 -19.02 -4.16 2.27
C SER A 327 -17.69 -3.76 2.90
N MET A 328 -17.01 -2.77 2.34
CA MET A 328 -15.70 -2.28 2.81
C MET A 328 -15.40 -0.86 2.36
N SER A 329 -14.45 -0.19 3.01
CA SER A 329 -13.92 1.09 2.53
C SER A 329 -12.99 0.91 1.33
N THR A 330 -12.76 1.97 0.55
CA THR A 330 -11.78 1.93 -0.55
C THR A 330 -10.36 1.69 -0.05
N LEU A 331 -10.03 2.15 1.17
CA LEU A 331 -8.72 1.95 1.79
C LEU A 331 -8.50 0.47 2.16
N TYR A 332 -9.52 -0.18 2.73
CA TYR A 332 -9.42 -1.62 3.00
C TYR A 332 -9.33 -2.41 1.69
N PHE A 333 -10.16 -2.07 0.71
CA PHE A 333 -10.10 -2.72 -0.59
C PHE A 333 -8.73 -2.61 -1.27
N SER A 334 -8.05 -1.46 -1.22
CA SER A 334 -6.71 -1.31 -1.83
C SER A 334 -5.66 -2.22 -1.21
N ASP A 335 -5.80 -2.54 0.07
CA ASP A 335 -4.82 -3.37 0.79
C ASP A 335 -5.06 -4.87 0.57
N VAL A 336 -6.32 -5.29 0.39
CA VAL A 336 -6.69 -6.71 0.30
C VAL A 336 -7.12 -7.16 -1.08
N ILE A 337 -6.96 -6.32 -2.11
CA ILE A 337 -7.41 -6.63 -3.48
C ILE A 337 -6.80 -7.94 -4.01
N ASP A 338 -5.54 -8.22 -3.68
CA ASP A 338 -4.84 -9.45 -4.02
C ASP A 338 -5.48 -10.67 -3.32
N ASP A 339 -5.85 -10.55 -2.03
CA ASP A 339 -6.55 -11.61 -1.29
C ASP A 339 -7.95 -11.86 -1.86
N ILE A 340 -8.68 -10.79 -2.21
CA ILE A 340 -9.98 -10.89 -2.89
C ILE A 340 -9.81 -11.58 -4.24
N GLN A 341 -8.73 -11.32 -4.97
CA GLN A 341 -8.45 -12.00 -6.22
C GLN A 341 -8.21 -13.51 -6.01
N ILE A 342 -7.55 -13.91 -4.92
CA ILE A 342 -7.35 -15.32 -4.52
C ILE A 342 -8.69 -15.97 -4.14
N GLU A 343 -9.53 -15.25 -3.39
CA GLU A 343 -10.81 -15.73 -2.85
C GLU A 343 -12.05 -15.18 -3.58
N LYS A 344 -11.89 -14.84 -4.86
CA LYS A 344 -12.96 -14.24 -5.70
C LYS A 344 -14.25 -15.07 -5.82
N SER A 345 -14.20 -16.34 -5.45
CA SER A 345 -15.38 -17.22 -5.37
C SER A 345 -16.25 -16.96 -4.14
N LEU A 346 -15.68 -16.39 -3.07
CA LEU A 346 -16.40 -16.05 -1.83
C LEU A 346 -17.15 -14.72 -1.96
N VAL A 347 -16.67 -13.83 -2.82
CA VAL A 347 -17.26 -12.50 -3.01
C VAL A 347 -18.19 -12.54 -4.21
N THR A 348 -19.47 -12.18 -4.07
CA THR A 348 -20.36 -12.00 -5.26
C THR A 348 -20.35 -10.57 -5.76
N GLN A 349 -20.19 -9.62 -4.85
CA GLN A 349 -20.25 -8.18 -5.09
C GLN A 349 -19.47 -7.46 -3.99
N ILE A 350 -18.85 -6.32 -4.33
CA ILE A 350 -18.17 -5.43 -3.39
C ILE A 350 -18.94 -4.12 -3.35
N LEU A 351 -19.40 -3.74 -2.16
CA LEU A 351 -20.03 -2.46 -1.89
C LEU A 351 -19.04 -1.57 -1.16
N LEU A 352 -18.64 -0.48 -1.79
CA LEU A 352 -17.75 0.49 -1.17
C LEU A 352 -18.56 1.40 -0.22
N SER A 353 -18.10 1.54 1.02
CA SER A 353 -18.76 2.36 2.04
C SER A 353 -18.48 3.86 1.89
N ASP A 354 -17.54 4.22 1.02
CA ASP A 354 -17.10 5.57 0.72
C ASP A 354 -16.88 5.77 -0.79
N ASN A 355 -16.62 7.00 -1.19
CA ASN A 355 -16.44 7.40 -2.59
C ASN A 355 -15.06 8.03 -2.82
N VAL A 356 -14.05 7.49 -2.15
CA VAL A 356 -12.65 7.89 -2.30
C VAL A 356 -12.02 7.11 -3.45
N PRO A 357 -11.11 7.69 -4.27
CA PRO A 357 -10.44 6.92 -5.30
C PRO A 357 -9.61 5.77 -4.70
N ILE A 358 -9.73 4.58 -5.28
CA ILE A 358 -8.98 3.40 -4.86
C ILE A 358 -7.54 3.55 -5.38
N ALA A 359 -6.57 3.53 -4.48
CA ALA A 359 -5.16 3.52 -4.84
C ALA A 359 -4.73 2.07 -5.15
N ILE A 360 -4.21 1.82 -6.34
CA ILE A 360 -3.69 0.51 -6.74
C ILE A 360 -2.40 0.67 -7.53
N THR A 361 -1.61 -0.38 -7.64
CA THR A 361 -0.46 -0.43 -8.55
C THR A 361 -0.89 -0.84 -9.97
N ALA A 362 -0.05 -0.56 -10.97
CA ALA A 362 -0.25 -1.08 -12.33
C ALA A 362 -0.29 -2.63 -12.39
N GLY A 363 0.43 -3.29 -11.47
CA GLY A 363 0.37 -4.76 -11.32
C GLY A 363 -1.01 -5.23 -10.87
N GLN A 364 -1.59 -4.59 -9.86
CA GLN A 364 -2.92 -4.91 -9.35
C GLN A 364 -4.03 -4.60 -10.38
N LEU A 365 -3.90 -3.50 -11.13
CA LEU A 365 -4.84 -3.16 -12.22
C LEU A 365 -4.98 -4.30 -13.25
N SER A 366 -3.87 -4.99 -13.55
CA SER A 366 -3.84 -6.07 -14.54
C SER A 366 -4.12 -7.45 -13.95
N THR A 367 -3.63 -7.74 -12.74
CA THR A 367 -3.71 -9.07 -12.11
C THR A 367 -5.04 -9.30 -11.39
N ASP A 368 -5.63 -8.23 -10.85
CA ASP A 368 -6.81 -8.32 -9.96
C ASP A 368 -8.11 -7.90 -10.64
N ALA A 369 -8.15 -8.05 -11.97
CA ALA A 369 -9.32 -7.69 -12.78
C ALA A 369 -10.61 -8.41 -12.32
N SER A 370 -10.51 -9.60 -11.72
CA SER A 370 -11.70 -10.29 -11.19
C SER A 370 -12.21 -9.67 -9.88
N ALA A 371 -11.31 -9.20 -9.01
CA ALA A 371 -11.69 -8.45 -7.81
C ALA A 371 -12.31 -7.10 -8.18
N LEU A 372 -11.67 -6.34 -9.09
CA LEU A 372 -12.19 -5.06 -9.59
C LEU A 372 -13.58 -5.21 -10.23
N ALA A 373 -13.81 -6.27 -11.00
CA ALA A 373 -15.10 -6.55 -11.64
C ALA A 373 -16.25 -6.85 -10.65
N LYS A 374 -15.94 -7.11 -9.37
CA LYS A 374 -16.96 -7.33 -8.32
C LYS A 374 -17.45 -6.01 -7.72
N ILE A 375 -16.75 -4.90 -7.93
CA ILE A 375 -17.16 -3.59 -7.40
C ILE A 375 -18.49 -3.17 -8.03
N SER A 376 -19.44 -2.85 -7.16
CA SER A 376 -20.75 -2.35 -7.56
C SER A 376 -20.79 -0.83 -7.51
N GLY A 377 -21.43 -0.23 -8.51
CA GLY A 377 -21.56 1.22 -8.60
C GLY A 377 -20.37 1.90 -9.25
N ALA A 378 -20.35 3.23 -9.21
CA ALA A 378 -19.26 4.02 -9.77
C ALA A 378 -18.06 4.01 -8.81
N TYR A 379 -16.86 3.84 -9.35
CA TYR A 379 -15.62 3.97 -8.62
C TYR A 379 -14.53 4.54 -9.54
N THR A 380 -13.50 5.12 -8.93
CA THR A 380 -12.33 5.67 -9.62
C THR A 380 -11.05 5.10 -9.06
N LEU A 381 -10.03 4.96 -9.92
CA LEU A 381 -8.72 4.41 -9.60
C LEU A 381 -7.66 5.50 -9.69
N ASN A 382 -6.73 5.46 -8.74
CA ASN A 382 -5.43 6.13 -8.80
C ASN A 382 -4.37 5.04 -8.98
N VAL A 383 -3.74 4.97 -10.16
CA VAL A 383 -2.83 3.87 -10.53
C VAL A 383 -1.39 4.31 -10.40
N SER A 384 -0.60 3.62 -9.57
CA SER A 384 0.82 3.94 -9.40
C SER A 384 1.73 3.03 -10.22
N GLY A 385 2.88 3.57 -10.64
CA GLY A 385 3.95 2.80 -11.27
C GLY A 385 3.60 2.25 -12.64
N VAL A 386 2.80 2.98 -13.42
CA VAL A 386 2.46 2.60 -14.80
C VAL A 386 3.72 2.68 -15.67
N ALA A 387 4.03 1.60 -16.38
CA ALA A 387 5.06 1.60 -17.40
C ALA A 387 4.56 2.32 -18.66
N THR A 388 5.45 3.00 -19.37
CA THR A 388 5.07 3.82 -20.53
C THR A 388 4.42 3.03 -21.66
N ALA A 389 4.74 1.73 -21.76
CA ALA A 389 4.12 0.80 -22.71
C ALA A 389 2.60 0.61 -22.49
N ASN A 390 2.09 0.88 -21.28
CA ASN A 390 0.68 0.66 -20.92
C ASN A 390 -0.17 1.94 -20.90
N ILE A 391 0.44 3.12 -21.13
CA ILE A 391 -0.23 4.41 -20.93
C ILE A 391 -1.55 4.51 -21.71
N ALA A 392 -1.54 4.20 -23.00
CA ALA A 392 -2.73 4.34 -23.83
C ALA A 392 -3.89 3.45 -23.35
N THR A 393 -3.56 2.24 -22.89
CA THR A 393 -4.54 1.29 -22.34
C THR A 393 -5.11 1.81 -21.02
N ASP A 394 -4.25 2.26 -20.11
CA ASP A 394 -4.66 2.75 -18.79
C ASP A 394 -5.40 4.09 -18.90
N TYR A 395 -5.05 4.93 -19.86
CA TYR A 395 -5.77 6.16 -20.18
C TYR A 395 -7.19 5.88 -20.70
N ALA A 396 -7.34 4.87 -21.57
CA ALA A 396 -8.63 4.46 -22.10
C ALA A 396 -9.55 3.82 -21.04
N ASN A 397 -8.98 3.29 -19.94
CA ASN A 397 -9.76 2.77 -18.83
C ASN A 397 -10.53 3.91 -18.13
N THR A 398 -11.86 3.85 -18.21
CA THR A 398 -12.77 4.88 -17.69
C THR A 398 -12.75 4.98 -16.18
N HIS A 399 -12.30 3.94 -15.47
CA HIS A 399 -12.14 3.99 -14.01
C HIS A 399 -10.85 4.69 -13.61
N VAL A 400 -9.81 4.71 -14.45
CA VAL A 400 -8.54 5.38 -14.12
C VAL A 400 -8.75 6.90 -14.19
N SER A 401 -8.58 7.55 -13.05
CA SER A 401 -8.73 9.00 -12.89
C SER A 401 -7.39 9.72 -12.80
N LYS A 402 -6.39 9.06 -12.20
CA LYS A 402 -5.01 9.54 -12.06
C LYS A 402 -4.04 8.38 -12.20
N MET A 403 -2.84 8.68 -12.70
CA MET A 403 -1.75 7.73 -12.76
C MET A 403 -0.39 8.38 -12.53
N THR A 404 0.53 7.63 -11.92
CA THR A 404 1.96 7.95 -11.89
C THR A 404 2.71 6.99 -12.80
N ILE A 405 3.72 7.52 -13.50
CA ILE A 405 4.58 6.74 -14.39
C ILE A 405 5.89 6.43 -13.69
N ASN A 406 6.38 5.20 -13.80
CA ASN A 406 7.72 4.81 -13.35
C ASN A 406 8.34 3.89 -14.40
N ASP A 407 9.34 4.39 -15.12
CA ASP A 407 9.95 3.66 -16.23
C ASP A 407 11.38 4.16 -16.49
N THR A 408 12.15 3.45 -17.32
CA THR A 408 13.50 3.83 -17.72
C THR A 408 13.51 5.06 -18.62
N ALA A 409 14.61 5.83 -18.60
CA ALA A 409 14.75 7.03 -19.44
C ALA A 409 14.51 6.75 -20.93
N ALA A 410 15.02 5.61 -21.43
CA ALA A 410 14.87 5.22 -22.83
C ALA A 410 13.40 4.99 -23.23
N ASN A 411 12.62 4.34 -22.36
CA ASN A 411 11.20 4.08 -22.61
C ASN A 411 10.37 5.38 -22.51
N ILE A 412 10.70 6.26 -21.58
CA ILE A 412 10.07 7.59 -21.45
C ILE A 412 10.29 8.41 -22.73
N VAL A 413 11.52 8.51 -23.22
CA VAL A 413 11.84 9.25 -24.45
C VAL A 413 11.10 8.67 -25.65
N THR A 414 11.05 7.33 -25.77
CA THR A 414 10.36 6.65 -26.87
C THR A 414 8.85 6.95 -26.89
N ASN A 415 8.23 7.13 -25.72
CA ASN A 415 6.80 7.33 -25.57
C ASN A 415 6.40 8.77 -25.22
N LEU A 416 7.31 9.74 -25.38
CA LEU A 416 7.11 11.10 -24.91
C LEU A 416 5.90 11.82 -25.54
N ALA A 417 5.65 11.61 -26.83
CA ALA A 417 4.48 12.16 -27.51
C ALA A 417 3.15 11.56 -26.99
N THR A 418 3.13 10.28 -26.63
CA THR A 418 1.97 9.63 -26.00
C THR A 418 1.76 10.17 -24.60
N LEU A 419 2.83 10.30 -23.80
CA LEU A 419 2.79 10.94 -22.49
C LEU A 419 2.20 12.36 -22.56
N GLN A 420 2.59 13.14 -23.57
CA GLN A 420 2.06 14.49 -23.82
C GLN A 420 0.57 14.47 -24.20
N THR A 421 0.15 13.50 -25.01
CA THR A 421 -1.26 13.33 -25.41
C THR A 421 -2.14 12.97 -24.22
N ASP A 422 -1.67 12.05 -23.38
CA ASP A 422 -2.44 11.45 -22.28
C ASP A 422 -2.21 12.15 -20.93
N VAL A 423 -1.54 13.32 -20.95
CA VAL A 423 -1.05 14.03 -19.76
C VAL A 423 -2.15 14.43 -18.77
N SER A 424 -3.41 14.50 -19.19
CA SER A 424 -4.52 14.92 -18.33
C SER A 424 -4.78 13.99 -17.14
N LYS A 425 -4.37 12.71 -17.22
CA LYS A 425 -4.45 11.75 -16.11
C LYS A 425 -3.10 11.56 -15.40
N ILE A 426 -1.99 12.07 -15.95
CA ILE A 426 -0.64 11.84 -15.44
C ILE A 426 -0.29 12.88 -14.38
N THR A 427 -0.04 12.42 -13.15
CA THR A 427 0.33 13.31 -12.04
C THR A 427 1.83 13.51 -11.90
N SER A 428 2.63 12.47 -12.18
CA SER A 428 4.09 12.51 -12.14
C SER A 428 4.70 11.44 -13.05
N ILE A 429 5.93 11.68 -13.51
CA ILE A 429 6.77 10.75 -14.25
C ILE A 429 8.09 10.61 -13.49
N THR A 430 8.43 9.40 -13.09
CA THR A 430 9.68 9.08 -12.39
C THR A 430 10.57 8.24 -13.30
N VAL A 431 11.83 8.64 -13.41
CA VAL A 431 12.86 7.86 -14.13
C VAL A 431 13.41 6.80 -13.17
N SER A 432 13.25 5.53 -13.51
CA SER A 432 13.61 4.41 -12.63
C SER A 432 15.08 4.00 -12.72
N ASP A 433 15.79 4.44 -13.75
CA ASP A 433 17.24 4.29 -13.91
C ASP A 433 17.98 5.62 -13.67
N SER A 434 19.30 5.59 -13.59
CA SER A 434 20.12 6.79 -13.36
C SER A 434 20.48 7.53 -14.65
N ASN A 435 19.78 7.25 -15.76
CA ASN A 435 20.09 7.80 -17.07
C ASN A 435 19.38 9.16 -17.26
N SER A 436 19.96 10.03 -18.08
CA SER A 436 19.33 11.30 -18.47
C SER A 436 18.26 11.11 -19.53
N ILE A 437 17.31 12.06 -19.57
CA ILE A 437 16.28 12.13 -20.61
C ILE A 437 16.84 12.86 -21.82
N SER A 438 17.33 12.13 -22.81
CA SER A 438 17.90 12.71 -24.02
C SER A 438 16.83 12.95 -25.08
N ILE A 439 16.57 14.20 -25.43
CA ILE A 439 15.54 14.62 -26.40
C ILE A 439 16.12 15.53 -27.49
N ALA A 440 15.43 15.63 -28.62
CA ALA A 440 15.74 16.64 -29.64
C ALA A 440 15.16 18.01 -29.24
N ALA A 441 15.78 19.10 -29.68
CA ALA A 441 15.31 20.48 -29.43
C ALA A 441 13.82 20.70 -29.72
N ALA A 442 13.29 20.10 -30.80
CA ALA A 442 11.87 20.21 -31.13
C ALA A 442 10.93 19.63 -30.06
N GLN A 443 11.34 18.53 -29.41
CA GLN A 443 10.55 17.86 -28.37
C GLN A 443 10.44 18.69 -27.10
N LEU A 444 11.43 19.55 -26.80
CA LEU A 444 11.37 20.45 -25.65
C LEU A 444 10.10 21.32 -25.66
N SER A 445 9.67 21.74 -26.85
CA SER A 445 8.43 22.52 -27.04
C SER A 445 7.20 21.66 -27.28
N ALA A 446 7.33 20.57 -28.06
CA ALA A 446 6.20 19.71 -28.42
C ALA A 446 5.64 18.95 -27.22
N ASP A 447 6.52 18.53 -26.30
CA ASP A 447 6.20 17.65 -25.18
C ASP A 447 6.36 18.34 -23.81
N ALA A 448 6.32 19.69 -23.80
CA ALA A 448 6.64 20.51 -22.64
C ALA A 448 5.81 20.16 -21.38
N THR A 449 4.56 19.73 -21.53
CA THR A 449 3.70 19.40 -20.38
C THR A 449 4.08 18.06 -19.77
N ALA A 450 4.40 17.05 -20.60
CA ALA A 450 4.91 15.78 -20.12
C ALA A 450 6.29 15.95 -19.48
N LEU A 451 7.18 16.71 -20.12
CA LEU A 451 8.51 17.00 -19.58
C LEU A 451 8.44 17.68 -18.21
N ALA A 452 7.50 18.61 -18.00
CA ALA A 452 7.27 19.25 -16.71
C ALA A 452 6.77 18.31 -15.59
N LYS A 453 6.39 17.07 -15.92
CA LYS A 453 6.02 16.04 -14.94
C LYS A 453 7.18 15.11 -14.57
N ILE A 454 8.31 15.21 -15.28
CA ILE A 454 9.48 14.36 -15.04
C ILE A 454 10.21 14.82 -13.79
N SER A 455 10.64 13.86 -12.99
CA SER A 455 11.51 14.07 -11.83
C SER A 455 12.57 12.98 -11.75
N GLY A 456 13.71 13.29 -11.12
CA GLY A 456 14.79 12.33 -10.86
C GLY A 456 15.83 12.18 -11.97
N ALA A 457 15.80 13.00 -13.03
CA ALA A 457 16.80 12.98 -14.10
C ALA A 457 17.00 14.35 -14.75
N MET A 458 18.24 14.62 -15.20
CA MET A 458 18.54 15.77 -16.07
C MET A 458 17.89 15.58 -17.45
N ILE A 459 17.35 16.64 -18.03
CA ILE A 459 16.86 16.65 -19.43
C ILE A 459 18.01 17.11 -20.33
N ASN A 460 18.52 16.22 -21.19
CA ASN A 460 19.58 16.53 -22.15
C ASN A 460 18.97 16.88 -23.51
N VAL A 461 18.97 18.17 -23.86
CA VAL A 461 18.47 18.67 -25.14
C VAL A 461 19.60 18.62 -26.16
N THR A 462 19.43 17.80 -27.19
CA THR A 462 20.42 17.57 -28.25
C THR A 462 19.88 17.98 -29.63
N GLY A 463 20.76 18.01 -30.63
CA GLY A 463 20.37 18.38 -32.00
C GLY A 463 19.90 19.83 -32.11
N ILE A 464 20.36 20.71 -31.21
CA ILE A 464 20.16 22.14 -31.32
C ILE A 464 20.97 22.63 -32.53
N THR A 465 20.33 23.26 -33.49
CA THR A 465 20.97 23.79 -34.69
C THR A 465 21.09 25.30 -34.61
N SER A 466 22.31 25.84 -34.75
CA SER A 466 22.55 27.28 -34.73
C SER A 466 21.99 27.97 -35.98
N GLY A 467 21.60 29.24 -35.83
CA GLY A 467 21.11 30.04 -36.94
C GLY A 467 19.67 29.75 -37.36
N SER A 468 18.83 29.17 -36.49
CA SER A 468 17.38 29.06 -36.75
C SER A 468 16.53 29.99 -35.87
N ALA A 469 17.15 30.85 -35.07
CA ALA A 469 16.46 31.72 -34.11
C ALA A 469 15.53 30.93 -33.17
N GLN A 470 16.06 29.84 -32.60
CA GLN A 470 15.28 28.99 -31.70
C GLN A 470 15.13 29.66 -30.35
N THR A 471 13.99 29.43 -29.68
CA THR A 471 13.81 29.78 -28.28
C THR A 471 13.64 28.50 -27.48
N LEU A 472 14.57 28.25 -26.57
CA LEU A 472 14.60 27.11 -25.66
C LEU A 472 14.28 27.62 -24.25
N SER A 473 13.60 26.80 -23.45
CA SER A 473 13.21 27.15 -22.09
C SER A 473 13.92 26.26 -21.06
N GLY A 474 14.63 26.87 -20.12
CA GLY A 474 15.16 26.24 -18.90
C GLY A 474 14.13 26.16 -17.77
N SER A 475 12.88 26.57 -18.00
CA SER A 475 11.85 26.62 -16.96
C SER A 475 11.46 25.26 -16.38
N LEU A 476 11.93 24.15 -16.98
CA LEU A 476 11.76 22.80 -16.47
C LEU A 476 12.68 22.52 -15.26
N GLY A 477 13.81 23.24 -15.17
CA GLY A 477 14.89 22.97 -14.22
C GLY A 477 15.69 21.73 -14.59
N ASP A 478 16.97 21.71 -14.21
CA ASP A 478 17.89 20.58 -14.44
C ASP A 478 17.98 20.20 -15.94
N VAL A 479 17.99 21.20 -16.82
CA VAL A 479 18.13 21.04 -18.26
C VAL A 479 19.58 21.23 -18.69
N ASN A 480 20.12 20.27 -19.44
CA ASN A 480 21.36 20.43 -20.18
C ASN A 480 21.07 20.76 -21.65
N PHE A 481 21.36 21.99 -22.07
CA PHE A 481 21.32 22.38 -23.47
C PHE A 481 22.64 22.00 -24.15
N HIS A 482 22.64 20.91 -24.91
CA HIS A 482 23.84 20.37 -25.56
C HIS A 482 23.97 20.86 -27.01
N PHE A 483 25.05 21.58 -27.27
CA PHE A 483 25.36 22.20 -28.55
C PHE A 483 26.60 21.54 -29.20
N ASP A 484 26.51 21.18 -30.48
CA ASP A 484 27.70 20.83 -31.28
C ASP A 484 28.57 22.08 -31.58
N ILE A 485 29.90 21.92 -31.59
CA ILE A 485 30.83 23.04 -31.89
C ILE A 485 30.89 23.40 -33.39
N LYS A 486 30.34 22.57 -34.28
CA LYS A 486 30.30 22.80 -35.73
C LYS A 486 28.87 22.80 -36.26
N MET A 487 28.11 23.82 -35.89
CA MET A 487 26.75 23.98 -36.37
C MET A 487 26.71 24.81 -37.66
N PRO A 488 25.87 24.45 -38.65
CA PRO A 488 25.72 25.23 -39.87
C PRO A 488 24.88 26.50 -39.62
N GLY A 489 25.43 27.67 -39.91
CA GLY A 489 24.71 28.94 -39.84
C GLY A 489 25.63 30.15 -39.65
N THR A 490 25.23 31.32 -40.17
CA THR A 490 25.90 32.60 -39.88
C THR A 490 25.03 33.40 -38.90
N PRO A 491 25.43 33.52 -37.61
CA PRO A 491 24.70 34.33 -36.66
C PRO A 491 24.77 35.82 -36.99
N SER A 492 23.80 36.58 -36.52
CA SER A 492 23.76 38.03 -36.66
C SER A 492 23.01 38.65 -35.49
N ALA A 493 22.97 39.99 -35.40
CA ALA A 493 22.16 40.70 -34.40
C ALA A 493 20.64 40.46 -34.49
N THR A 494 20.17 39.70 -35.48
CA THR A 494 18.75 39.30 -35.64
C THR A 494 18.57 37.78 -35.78
N LYS A 495 19.66 37.02 -35.67
CA LYS A 495 19.70 35.58 -35.96
C LYS A 495 20.64 34.90 -34.97
N PHE A 496 20.09 34.50 -33.83
CA PHE A 496 20.76 33.82 -32.73
C PHE A 496 19.76 32.99 -31.95
N ASP A 497 20.22 31.98 -31.23
CA ASP A 497 19.34 31.18 -30.39
C ASP A 497 19.16 31.86 -29.03
N VAL A 498 18.02 31.61 -28.40
CA VAL A 498 17.62 32.23 -27.14
C VAL A 498 17.35 31.12 -26.14
N ILE A 499 17.93 31.23 -24.95
CA ILE A 499 17.56 30.40 -23.81
C ILE A 499 17.04 31.30 -22.70
N ASN A 500 15.83 31.01 -22.24
CA ASN A 500 15.15 31.77 -21.19
C ASN A 500 14.73 30.86 -20.03
N GLY A 501 14.22 31.48 -18.96
CA GLY A 501 13.57 30.73 -17.87
C GLY A 501 14.51 29.87 -17.03
N TRP A 502 15.79 30.23 -16.95
CA TRP A 502 16.81 29.52 -16.17
C TRP A 502 16.36 29.26 -14.72
N THR A 503 16.32 27.98 -14.32
CA THR A 503 15.95 27.53 -12.98
C THR A 503 16.72 26.27 -12.59
N GLY A 504 16.81 25.96 -11.28
CA GLY A 504 17.51 24.73 -10.84
C GLY A 504 18.98 24.70 -11.23
N ASN A 505 19.48 23.54 -11.68
CA ASN A 505 20.88 23.35 -12.11
C ASN A 505 21.01 23.31 -13.65
N ASP A 506 20.31 24.19 -14.35
CA ASP A 506 20.41 24.29 -15.81
C ASP A 506 21.86 24.55 -16.25
N VAL A 507 22.28 23.88 -17.32
CA VAL A 507 23.62 24.02 -17.90
C VAL A 507 23.55 24.08 -19.42
N MET A 508 24.54 24.73 -20.02
CA MET A 508 24.77 24.68 -21.46
C MET A 508 26.11 23.99 -21.71
N SER A 509 26.08 22.86 -22.41
CA SER A 509 27.27 22.05 -22.68
C SER A 509 27.57 21.94 -24.17
N PHE A 510 28.80 21.54 -24.49
CA PHE A 510 29.29 21.45 -25.86
C PHE A 510 29.87 20.08 -26.21
N SER A 511 29.83 19.72 -27.49
CA SER A 511 30.36 18.44 -28.00
C SER A 511 31.87 18.27 -27.82
N SER A 512 32.59 19.36 -27.51
CA SER A 512 34.01 19.36 -27.14
C SER A 512 34.34 20.53 -26.21
N SER A 513 35.56 20.54 -25.66
CA SER A 513 36.03 21.63 -24.80
C SER A 513 35.98 22.97 -25.51
N LEU A 514 35.54 24.00 -24.78
CA LEU A 514 35.62 25.38 -25.20
C LEU A 514 37.01 25.95 -24.90
N HIS A 515 37.48 26.86 -25.74
CA HIS A 515 38.76 27.55 -25.60
C HIS A 515 38.54 29.06 -25.46
N ILE A 516 38.98 29.63 -24.34
CA ILE A 516 38.93 31.08 -24.15
C ILE A 516 40.13 31.71 -24.85
N VAL A 517 39.86 32.52 -25.87
CA VAL A 517 40.90 33.31 -26.54
C VAL A 517 40.96 34.70 -25.91
N GLY A 518 41.89 34.88 -24.98
CA GLY A 518 42.12 36.18 -24.35
C GLY A 518 42.81 37.18 -25.27
N SER A 519 42.57 38.47 -25.05
CA SER A 519 43.31 39.56 -25.68
C SER A 519 43.99 40.43 -24.61
N SER A 520 45.29 40.67 -24.72
CA SER A 520 46.04 41.50 -23.76
C SER A 520 45.90 43.01 -23.99
N ALA A 521 45.22 43.45 -25.04
CA ALA A 521 45.03 44.85 -25.41
C ALA A 521 43.67 45.39 -24.93
N ALA A 522 43.61 46.71 -24.67
CA ALA A 522 42.37 47.41 -24.37
C ALA A 522 41.44 47.47 -25.59
N ALA A 523 40.13 47.52 -25.36
CA ALA A 523 39.13 47.56 -26.43
C ALA A 523 39.27 48.84 -27.27
N VAL A 524 39.36 48.68 -28.59
CA VAL A 524 39.38 49.77 -29.57
C VAL A 524 38.16 49.63 -30.49
N LYS A 525 37.79 50.71 -31.18
CA LYS A 525 36.62 50.67 -32.09
C LYS A 525 36.70 49.47 -33.04
N GLY A 526 35.71 48.59 -32.97
CA GLY A 526 35.58 47.40 -33.79
C GLY A 526 36.49 46.23 -33.40
N VAL A 527 37.13 46.24 -32.22
CA VAL A 527 37.86 45.09 -31.65
C VAL A 527 37.67 45.07 -30.13
N ALA A 528 37.01 44.03 -29.62
CA ALA A 528 36.76 43.86 -28.20
C ALA A 528 38.04 43.49 -27.41
N SER A 529 38.00 43.62 -26.09
CA SER A 529 39.01 43.06 -25.19
C SER A 529 38.43 41.89 -24.40
N ILE A 530 38.99 40.68 -24.55
CA ILE A 530 38.54 39.43 -23.92
C ILE A 530 39.45 39.05 -22.76
N ASN A 531 38.87 38.86 -21.58
CA ASN A 531 39.59 38.33 -20.42
C ASN A 531 39.99 36.87 -20.65
N ALA A 532 41.29 36.56 -20.57
CA ALA A 532 41.84 35.22 -20.85
C ALA A 532 41.38 34.12 -19.88
N THR A 533 40.86 34.48 -18.70
CA THR A 533 40.41 33.53 -17.68
C THR A 533 38.91 33.34 -17.70
N THR A 534 38.14 34.42 -17.88
CA THR A 534 36.67 34.37 -17.80
C THR A 534 35.97 34.35 -19.16
N GLY A 535 36.68 34.68 -20.25
CA GLY A 535 36.08 34.84 -21.58
C GLY A 535 35.19 36.08 -21.71
N LEU A 536 35.16 36.94 -20.70
CA LEU A 536 34.35 38.15 -20.69
C LEU A 536 34.93 39.21 -21.63
N ALA A 537 34.16 39.59 -22.64
CA ALA A 537 34.50 40.64 -23.58
C ALA A 537 34.01 42.03 -23.09
N THR A 538 34.85 43.04 -23.32
CA THR A 538 34.55 44.46 -23.08
C THR A 538 34.73 45.27 -24.36
N PHE A 539 34.01 46.38 -24.48
CA PHE A 539 33.85 47.11 -25.73
C PHE A 539 34.30 48.56 -25.66
N ASN A 540 34.68 49.10 -26.81
CA ASN A 540 34.80 50.54 -26.99
C ASN A 540 33.40 51.18 -26.98
N SER A 541 33.29 52.43 -26.53
CA SER A 541 32.00 53.14 -26.50
C SER A 541 31.35 53.32 -27.87
N ALA A 542 32.11 53.21 -28.96
CA ALA A 542 31.59 53.22 -30.32
C ALA A 542 30.90 51.90 -30.74
N ASP A 543 31.17 50.78 -30.06
CA ASP A 543 30.59 49.47 -30.35
C ASP A 543 29.32 49.26 -29.50
N ASN A 544 28.34 50.14 -29.69
CA ASN A 544 27.17 50.30 -28.81
C ASN A 544 25.89 49.59 -29.31
N THR A 545 26.01 48.72 -30.30
CA THR A 545 24.89 47.88 -30.78
C THR A 545 25.32 46.42 -30.80
N LEU A 546 24.37 45.49 -30.70
CA LEU A 546 24.67 44.05 -30.74
C LEU A 546 25.45 43.65 -32.01
N ALA A 547 25.15 44.26 -33.16
CA ALA A 547 25.85 44.00 -34.41
C ALA A 547 27.32 44.44 -34.35
N LEU A 548 27.60 45.61 -33.75
CA LEU A 548 28.97 46.11 -33.58
C LEU A 548 29.73 45.31 -32.54
N GLN A 549 29.07 44.93 -31.43
CA GLN A 549 29.64 44.07 -30.39
C GLN A 549 30.03 42.70 -30.97
N LEU A 550 29.11 42.04 -31.68
CA LEU A 550 29.35 40.76 -32.33
C LEU A 550 30.56 40.82 -33.27
N ALA A 551 30.63 41.84 -34.14
CA ALA A 551 31.77 42.04 -35.04
C ALA A 551 33.09 42.30 -34.28
N ALA A 552 33.03 43.05 -33.17
CA ALA A 552 34.19 43.36 -32.34
C ALA A 552 34.71 42.13 -31.58
N VAL A 553 33.81 41.26 -31.06
CA VAL A 553 34.18 40.00 -30.39
C VAL A 553 34.82 39.04 -31.39
N GLU A 554 34.19 38.82 -32.54
CA GLU A 554 34.71 37.92 -33.56
C GLU A 554 36.12 38.32 -34.00
N LYS A 555 36.29 39.62 -34.23
CA LYS A 555 37.60 40.17 -34.58
C LYS A 555 38.60 39.99 -33.43
N ALA A 556 38.20 40.13 -32.17
CA ALA A 556 39.08 39.90 -31.03
C ALA A 556 39.50 38.42 -30.90
N ILE A 557 38.59 37.47 -31.15
CA ILE A 557 38.92 36.03 -31.21
C ILE A 557 39.94 35.77 -32.33
N ALA A 558 39.72 36.36 -33.52
CA ALA A 558 40.63 36.23 -34.65
C ALA A 558 42.03 36.86 -34.42
N PHE A 559 42.14 37.94 -33.64
CA PHE A 559 43.43 38.61 -33.34
C PHE A 559 44.13 38.11 -32.06
N GLY A 560 43.39 37.51 -31.11
CA GLY A 560 43.95 36.99 -29.85
C GLY A 560 44.81 35.74 -30.05
N SER A 561 44.53 34.98 -31.12
CA SER A 561 45.49 34.04 -31.67
C SER A 561 46.41 34.81 -32.64
N ALA A 562 47.73 34.63 -32.59
CA ALA A 562 48.64 35.18 -33.60
C ALA A 562 48.46 34.53 -35.01
N ASN A 563 47.30 33.91 -35.26
CA ASN A 563 46.99 33.02 -36.36
C ASN A 563 45.84 33.62 -37.18
N THR A 564 45.95 33.61 -38.50
CA THR A 564 44.85 34.00 -39.41
C THR A 564 43.70 32.97 -39.45
N ALA A 565 43.66 32.03 -38.49
CA ALA A 565 42.72 30.92 -38.43
C ALA A 565 42.15 30.82 -37.00
N VAL A 566 40.84 31.03 -36.89
CA VAL A 566 40.05 30.83 -35.68
C VAL A 566 39.80 29.33 -35.51
N ALA A 567 40.01 28.78 -34.32
CA ALA A 567 39.80 27.37 -34.04
C ALA A 567 38.35 27.10 -33.64
N ALA A 568 37.85 25.91 -33.96
CA ALA A 568 36.50 25.53 -33.55
C ALA A 568 36.45 25.40 -32.02
N GLY A 569 35.44 26.00 -31.40
CA GLY A 569 35.28 26.03 -29.95
C GLY A 569 35.93 27.22 -29.28
N ASP A 570 36.55 28.15 -30.02
CA ASP A 570 36.97 29.44 -29.44
C ASP A 570 35.70 30.21 -29.01
N VAL A 571 35.67 30.67 -27.76
CA VAL A 571 34.49 31.24 -27.11
C VAL A 571 34.78 32.58 -26.45
N ALA A 572 33.78 33.46 -26.48
CA ALA A 572 33.73 34.65 -25.65
C ALA A 572 32.28 34.96 -25.26
N MET A 573 32.10 35.65 -24.14
CA MET A 573 30.79 36.08 -23.65
C MET A 573 30.77 37.55 -23.29
N TRP A 574 29.60 38.18 -23.34
CA TRP A 574 29.44 39.57 -22.90
C TRP A 574 28.04 39.90 -22.46
N ALA A 575 27.92 40.90 -21.59
CA ALA A 575 26.65 41.44 -21.19
C ALA A 575 26.10 42.42 -22.25
N ASN A 576 24.79 42.34 -22.51
CA ASN A 576 24.05 43.36 -23.24
C ASN A 576 22.71 43.58 -22.52
N GLY A 577 22.62 44.67 -21.75
CA GLY A 577 21.51 44.89 -20.83
C GLY A 577 21.52 43.87 -19.68
N ALA A 578 20.38 43.20 -19.46
CA ALA A 578 20.21 42.18 -18.43
C ALA A 578 20.59 40.76 -18.90
N ASN A 579 20.98 40.62 -20.16
CA ASN A 579 21.23 39.33 -20.81
C ASN A 579 22.74 39.14 -21.06
N THR A 580 23.14 37.88 -21.19
CA THR A 580 24.51 37.50 -21.57
C THR A 580 24.46 36.87 -22.95
N PHE A 581 25.33 37.31 -23.85
CA PHE A 581 25.54 36.68 -25.14
C PHE A 581 26.78 35.80 -25.09
N VAL A 582 26.70 34.62 -25.68
CA VAL A 582 27.83 33.68 -25.83
C VAL A 582 28.04 33.47 -27.33
N LEU A 583 29.23 33.85 -27.80
CA LEU A 583 29.68 33.57 -29.16
C LEU A 583 30.68 32.44 -29.14
N MET A 584 30.46 31.45 -29.99
CA MET A 584 31.39 30.35 -30.22
C MET A 584 31.63 30.21 -31.70
N THR A 585 32.87 29.91 -32.04
CA THR A 585 33.29 29.85 -33.43
C THR A 585 33.38 28.41 -33.93
N GLY A 586 33.00 28.19 -35.19
CA GLY A 586 33.02 26.86 -35.82
C GLY A 586 34.26 26.57 -36.65
N ALA A 587 35.33 27.33 -36.42
CA ALA A 587 36.53 27.50 -37.25
C ALA A 587 36.29 28.21 -38.60
N HIS A 588 37.06 29.27 -38.84
CA HIS A 588 37.10 29.99 -40.12
C HIS A 588 38.41 30.77 -40.27
N THR A 589 38.74 31.19 -41.50
CA THR A 589 40.01 31.86 -41.84
C THR A 589 39.86 33.37 -42.06
N GLY A 590 38.90 34.00 -41.37
CA GLY A 590 38.51 35.39 -41.54
C GLY A 590 38.43 36.16 -40.22
N THR A 591 38.06 37.44 -40.29
CA THR A 591 37.82 38.31 -39.12
C THR A 591 36.35 38.69 -38.96
N ALA A 592 35.48 38.03 -39.72
CA ALA A 592 34.05 38.24 -39.75
C ALA A 592 33.35 36.94 -39.38
N VAL A 593 32.16 37.07 -38.80
CA VAL A 593 31.36 35.95 -38.32
C VAL A 593 31.22 34.91 -39.44
N GLY A 594 31.72 33.71 -39.17
CA GLY A 594 31.73 32.57 -40.04
C GLY A 594 30.37 31.91 -40.17
N ALA A 595 30.23 31.10 -41.22
CA ALA A 595 29.03 30.29 -41.48
C ALA A 595 28.91 29.03 -40.61
N SER A 596 29.80 28.87 -39.63
CA SER A 596 29.76 27.80 -38.65
C SER A 596 29.73 28.32 -37.21
N ASP A 597 29.62 29.63 -37.02
CA ASP A 597 29.64 30.24 -35.70
C ASP A 597 28.26 30.16 -35.06
N THR A 598 28.22 30.26 -33.73
CA THR A 598 26.99 30.13 -32.94
C THR A 598 26.92 31.29 -31.95
N LEU A 599 25.81 32.03 -32.00
CA LEU A 599 25.50 33.09 -31.05
C LEU A 599 24.27 32.67 -30.26
N ILE A 600 24.36 32.73 -28.94
CA ILE A 600 23.28 32.37 -28.02
C ILE A 600 23.06 33.52 -27.03
N GLU A 601 21.80 33.90 -26.84
CA GLU A 601 21.36 34.82 -25.80
C GLU A 601 20.86 34.05 -24.58
N LEU A 602 21.46 34.31 -23.42
CA LEU A 602 21.03 33.84 -22.11
C LEU A 602 20.20 34.94 -21.46
N VAL A 603 18.87 34.79 -21.51
CA VAL A 603 17.93 35.83 -21.07
C VAL A 603 17.84 35.89 -19.54
N GLY A 604 17.97 37.09 -18.98
CA GLY A 604 17.87 37.32 -17.53
C GLY A 604 19.11 36.88 -16.75
N VAL A 605 20.17 36.48 -17.46
CA VAL A 605 21.42 35.99 -16.90
C VAL A 605 22.48 37.06 -17.11
N ASN A 606 23.06 37.57 -16.02
CA ASN A 606 24.17 38.52 -16.08
C ASN A 606 25.52 37.79 -15.96
N THR A 607 26.61 38.49 -16.29
CA THR A 607 27.96 37.91 -16.31
C THR A 607 28.54 37.59 -14.93
N ALA A 608 27.86 37.93 -13.83
CA ALA A 608 28.23 37.50 -12.49
C ALA A 608 27.62 36.14 -12.12
N HIS A 609 26.63 35.68 -12.89
CA HIS A 609 25.97 34.38 -12.70
C HIS A 609 26.46 33.32 -13.70
N VAL A 610 27.32 33.68 -14.65
CA VAL A 610 27.81 32.76 -15.68
C VAL A 610 29.29 32.49 -15.52
N ALA A 611 29.68 31.22 -15.63
CA ALA A 611 31.08 30.81 -15.70
C ALA A 611 31.32 29.85 -16.88
N LEU A 612 32.50 29.97 -17.50
CA LEU A 612 33.03 29.00 -18.46
C LEU A 612 33.95 28.02 -17.72
N SER A 613 33.67 26.72 -17.83
CA SER A 613 34.53 25.68 -17.26
C SER A 613 34.48 24.42 -18.11
N GLY A 614 35.64 23.96 -18.59
CA GLY A 614 35.81 22.61 -19.15
C GLY A 614 34.85 22.22 -20.29
N GLY A 615 34.40 23.17 -21.11
CA GLY A 615 33.41 22.91 -22.17
C GLY A 615 31.95 23.03 -21.74
N THR A 616 31.67 23.66 -20.61
CA THR A 616 30.32 23.95 -20.10
C THR A 616 30.22 25.44 -19.73
N VAL A 617 29.06 26.02 -20.04
CA VAL A 617 28.58 27.29 -19.52
C VAL A 617 27.63 26.95 -18.37
N ILE A 618 28.05 27.31 -17.15
CA ILE A 618 27.27 27.11 -15.92
C ILE A 618 26.56 28.43 -15.61
N VAL A 619 25.26 28.37 -15.34
CA VAL A 619 24.36 29.52 -15.11
C VAL A 619 23.80 29.51 -13.69
#